data_AF-A0A3A6QKF9-F1
#
_entry.id   AF-A0A3A6QKF9-F1
#
_cell.length_a   1.000
_cell.length_b   1.000
_cell.length_c   1.000
_cell.angle_alpha   90.00
_cell.angle_beta   90.00
_cell.angle_gamma   90.00
#
_symmetry.space_group_name_H-M   'P 1'
#
loop_
_entity.id
_entity.type
_entity.pdbx_description
1 polymer ?
#
loop_
_entity_poly.entity_id
_entity_poly.type
_entity_poly.pdbx_seq_one_letter_code
_entity_poly.pdbx_strand_id
1 'polypeptide(L)'
;MHAHLIKLLSLSGLTAALFAASNAAYAADASAPTFTAEPCCSLCPEAHDEKNYVTRYQQNFTTLVQAQGDWLFRTKEDLRTEFDTTPEGYRRMQQLHDAFKSKGVELVVVYQPTRGLVDRNKLFPAERDKFDYNTALRNYQAMLGRFAKMGYTVPDLSPLTNEQQAHDFYFRGDQHWTPYGAQRTAKIVADSVKKMPAFADIPKREFETHLSGRMGKKGTLHNMAGQLCGTSYAIQYMDQFETEPKGEAADGDLFGDSGNPEITLVGTSHSGKNYNFAGFLQEYIGADVLNVAFPGGGFEGSMLQYLGSDDFQQHPPKILIWEFSPLYRLDQETIYRQMMSLLDNGCEGKPALMATSTTLKPGTNELLVNGKNGIKDVRNGSNQIDIKFADTSVKTLQARLWYMNGRHEDLKIEKPETSETDGRFSFELRDDKDWADQQLLALEVQGPEAGAAPQQVEAKVCKRNVFPNVAHQTAQAGL
;
A
#
# COMPACT_ATOMS: atom_id res chain seq x y z
N MET A 1 -67.64 19.68 90.15
CA MET A 1 -66.93 20.15 91.36
C MET A 1 -65.79 19.19 91.63
N HIS A 2 -64.58 19.74 91.80
CA HIS A 2 -63.35 19.12 92.33
C HIS A 2 -62.72 18.01 91.47
N ALA A 3 -61.40 17.83 91.37
CA ALA A 3 -60.17 18.58 91.67
C ALA A 3 -59.02 17.64 91.19
N HIS A 4 -57.90 18.07 90.61
CA HIS A 4 -56.59 18.33 91.25
C HIS A 4 -55.53 18.27 90.10
N LEU A 5 -54.67 19.27 89.87
CA LEU A 5 -53.35 19.55 90.48
C LEU A 5 -52.15 18.64 90.01
N ILE A 6 -51.47 19.12 88.97
CA ILE A 6 -50.01 19.25 88.71
C ILE A 6 -49.01 18.26 89.38
N LYS A 7 -48.16 17.55 88.60
CA LYS A 7 -46.68 17.68 88.56
C LYS A 7 -45.97 16.67 87.63
N LEU A 8 -44.81 17.12 87.12
CA LEU A 8 -43.83 16.45 86.24
C LEU A 8 -43.28 15.13 86.79
N LEU A 9 -42.82 14.24 85.89
CA LEU A 9 -41.61 13.42 86.07
C LEU A 9 -41.06 12.90 84.73
N SER A 10 -39.74 12.75 84.72
CA SER A 10 -38.79 12.57 83.61
C SER A 10 -38.62 11.14 83.09
N LEU A 11 -38.07 11.05 81.86
CA LEU A 11 -37.24 10.01 81.23
C LEU A 11 -37.24 8.59 81.84
N SER A 12 -37.41 7.57 81.00
CA SER A 12 -36.34 6.60 80.63
C SER A 12 -36.92 5.31 80.00
N GLY A 13 -36.32 4.88 78.88
CA GLY A 13 -36.14 3.46 78.59
C GLY A 13 -37.30 2.71 77.95
N LEU A 14 -37.53 2.92 76.65
CA LEU A 14 -38.02 1.82 75.80
C LEU A 14 -37.47 1.96 74.37
N THR A 15 -36.16 2.19 74.29
CA THR A 15 -35.34 2.23 73.06
C THR A 15 -34.88 0.84 72.61
N ALA A 16 -35.60 -0.22 73.00
CA ALA A 16 -35.18 -1.60 72.81
C ALA A 16 -36.36 -2.57 72.58
N ALA A 17 -37.31 -2.26 71.69
CA ALA A 17 -38.34 -3.24 71.29
C ALA A 17 -39.09 -2.98 69.97
N LEU A 18 -38.58 -2.14 69.05
CA LEU A 18 -39.12 -2.06 67.69
C LEU A 18 -38.07 -2.24 66.58
N PHE A 19 -36.87 -2.71 66.96
CA PHE A 19 -35.88 -3.33 66.07
C PHE A 19 -36.28 -4.75 65.60
N ALA A 20 -37.55 -5.16 65.81
CA ALA A 20 -38.07 -6.47 65.45
C ALA A 20 -39.15 -6.42 64.35
N ALA A 21 -39.28 -5.29 63.64
CA ALA A 21 -40.20 -5.15 62.49
C ALA A 21 -39.49 -4.67 61.21
N SER A 22 -38.17 -4.75 61.14
CA SER A 22 -37.37 -4.38 59.95
C SER A 22 -36.69 -5.56 59.24
N ASN A 23 -36.92 -6.81 59.67
CA ASN A 23 -36.28 -8.01 59.11
C ASN A 23 -37.26 -8.93 58.35
N ALA A 24 -38.13 -8.37 57.51
CA ALA A 24 -38.94 -9.14 56.57
C ALA A 24 -39.05 -8.47 55.20
N ALA A 25 -37.91 -8.02 54.69
CA ALA A 25 -37.68 -7.88 53.27
C ALA A 25 -36.18 -8.05 53.07
N TYR A 26 -35.69 -9.29 53.17
CA TYR A 26 -34.49 -9.63 52.42
C TYR A 26 -34.86 -9.31 50.97
N ALA A 27 -34.37 -8.17 50.47
CA ALA A 27 -34.09 -8.04 49.06
C ALA A 27 -33.22 -9.24 48.76
N ALA A 28 -33.76 -10.23 48.06
CA ALA A 28 -32.94 -11.20 47.39
C ALA A 28 -31.87 -10.38 46.66
N ASP A 29 -30.60 -10.68 46.89
CA ASP A 29 -29.51 -10.18 46.07
C ASP A 29 -29.89 -10.54 44.63
N ALA A 30 -30.53 -9.60 43.95
CA ALA A 30 -30.84 -9.72 42.54
C ALA A 30 -29.49 -9.51 41.87
N SER A 31 -28.74 -10.62 41.76
CA SER A 31 -27.56 -10.69 40.92
C SER A 31 -27.93 -10.05 39.59
N ALA A 32 -27.22 -8.98 39.22
CA ALA A 32 -27.45 -8.31 37.95
C ALA A 32 -27.50 -9.38 36.85
N PRO A 33 -28.48 -9.34 35.94
CA PRO A 33 -28.59 -10.35 34.90
C PRO A 33 -27.25 -10.49 34.19
N THR A 34 -26.66 -11.68 34.25
CA THR A 34 -25.48 -12.03 33.46
C THR A 34 -25.93 -12.18 32.03
N PHE A 35 -25.74 -11.13 31.24
CA PHE A 35 -25.89 -11.19 29.80
C PHE A 35 -24.70 -11.95 29.23
N THR A 36 -24.96 -13.10 28.61
CA THR A 36 -24.00 -13.74 27.71
C THR A 36 -24.42 -13.31 26.32
N ALA A 37 -23.65 -12.42 25.69
CA ALA A 37 -23.85 -12.12 24.28
C ALA A 37 -23.49 -13.39 23.49
N GLU A 38 -24.49 -14.06 22.93
CA GLU A 38 -24.21 -15.09 21.95
C GLU A 38 -23.75 -14.43 20.65
N PRO A 39 -22.76 -15.01 19.92
CA PRO A 39 -22.41 -14.58 18.58
C PRO A 39 -23.62 -14.73 17.65
N CYS A 40 -24.45 -13.70 17.59
CA CYS A 40 -25.26 -13.39 16.43
C CYS A 40 -24.30 -12.81 15.37
N CYS A 41 -24.69 -12.80 14.09
CA CYS A 41 -23.92 -12.21 12.97
C CYS A 41 -22.99 -13.18 12.22
N SER A 42 -23.55 -14.28 11.71
CA SER A 42 -22.97 -14.91 10.52
C SER A 42 -22.97 -13.90 9.36
N LEU A 43 -21.99 -14.01 8.46
CA LEU A 43 -22.12 -13.41 7.13
C LEU A 43 -23.46 -13.82 6.52
N CYS A 44 -24.17 -12.85 5.93
CA CYS A 44 -25.38 -13.08 5.17
C CYS A 44 -25.06 -13.84 3.86
N PRO A 45 -26.02 -14.56 3.27
CA PRO A 45 -25.81 -15.25 1.99
C PRO A 45 -25.26 -14.34 0.87
N GLU A 46 -25.61 -13.05 0.89
CA GLU A 46 -25.18 -12.04 -0.07
C GLU A 46 -23.66 -11.81 -0.04
N ALA A 47 -23.01 -11.98 1.11
CA ALA A 47 -21.55 -11.85 1.21
C ALA A 47 -20.80 -12.96 0.45
N HIS A 48 -21.47 -14.05 0.12
CA HIS A 48 -20.91 -15.18 -0.64
C HIS A 48 -21.14 -15.08 -2.16
N ASP A 49 -21.88 -14.08 -2.65
CA ASP A 49 -22.08 -13.84 -4.09
C ASP A 49 -21.13 -12.74 -4.59
N GLU A 50 -20.24 -13.12 -5.52
CA GLU A 50 -19.26 -12.20 -6.14
C GLU A 50 -19.93 -10.98 -6.79
N LYS A 51 -21.18 -11.12 -7.27
CA LYS A 51 -21.92 -10.04 -7.95
C LYS A 51 -22.26 -8.87 -7.04
N ASN A 52 -22.27 -9.08 -5.73
CA ASN A 52 -22.59 -8.02 -4.76
C ASN A 52 -21.41 -7.09 -4.46
N TYR A 53 -20.21 -7.43 -4.96
CA TYR A 53 -19.01 -6.60 -4.85
C TYR A 53 -18.85 -5.75 -6.11
N VAL A 54 -19.68 -4.70 -6.23
CA VAL A 54 -19.91 -3.98 -7.49
C VAL A 54 -18.89 -2.89 -7.81
N THR A 55 -18.29 -2.26 -6.80
CA THR A 55 -17.28 -1.21 -6.99
C THR A 55 -15.86 -1.80 -7.08
N ARG A 56 -14.93 -1.09 -7.72
CA ARG A 56 -13.49 -1.46 -7.73
C ARG A 56 -12.95 -1.68 -6.31
N TYR A 57 -13.36 -0.85 -5.35
CA TYR A 57 -12.98 -1.01 -3.95
C TYR A 57 -13.55 -2.30 -3.35
N GLN A 58 -14.85 -2.57 -3.55
CA GLN A 58 -15.49 -3.78 -3.05
C GLN A 58 -14.87 -5.06 -3.62
N GLN A 59 -14.47 -5.05 -4.89
CA GLN A 59 -13.86 -6.22 -5.54
C GLN A 59 -12.60 -6.73 -4.84
N ASN A 60 -11.89 -5.88 -4.09
CA ASN A 60 -10.74 -6.28 -3.26
C ASN A 60 -11.13 -7.13 -2.04
N PHE A 61 -12.42 -7.36 -1.79
CA PHE A 61 -12.97 -8.13 -0.67
C PHE A 61 -13.75 -9.37 -1.14
N THR A 62 -13.81 -9.61 -2.45
CA THR A 62 -14.57 -10.70 -3.05
C THR A 62 -13.95 -12.06 -2.70
N THR A 63 -14.73 -13.04 -2.24
CA THR A 63 -15.89 -12.94 -1.34
C THR A 63 -15.42 -13.09 0.10
N LEU A 64 -16.22 -12.61 1.06
CA LEU A 64 -15.93 -12.79 2.47
C LEU A 64 -16.28 -14.21 2.96
N VAL A 65 -15.43 -14.73 3.83
CA VAL A 65 -15.54 -16.03 4.49
C VAL A 65 -15.46 -15.82 6.00
N GLN A 66 -16.45 -16.32 6.72
CA GLN A 66 -16.47 -16.30 8.18
C GLN A 66 -15.49 -17.35 8.74
N ALA A 67 -14.77 -16.98 9.78
CA ALA A 67 -13.82 -17.83 10.48
C ALA A 67 -14.01 -17.73 12.00
N GLN A 68 -13.13 -18.33 12.79
CA GLN A 68 -13.26 -18.38 14.26
C GLN A 68 -13.28 -16.98 14.88
N GLY A 69 -14.20 -16.74 15.82
CA GLY A 69 -14.41 -15.41 16.41
C GLY A 69 -14.74 -14.36 15.35
N ASP A 70 -14.14 -13.18 15.46
CA ASP A 70 -14.37 -12.07 14.51
C ASP A 70 -13.46 -12.15 13.27
N TRP A 71 -12.84 -13.30 12.99
CA TRP A 71 -12.01 -13.44 11.80
C TRP A 71 -12.85 -13.51 10.53
N LEU A 72 -12.48 -12.70 9.54
CA LEU A 72 -12.98 -12.78 8.18
C LEU A 72 -11.80 -13.02 7.23
N PHE A 73 -12.03 -13.74 6.14
CA PHE A 73 -11.07 -13.96 5.05
C PHE A 73 -11.70 -13.62 3.70
N ARG A 74 -10.86 -13.34 2.69
CA ARG A 74 -11.27 -13.10 1.30
C ARG A 74 -10.91 -14.30 0.44
N THR A 75 -11.85 -14.83 -0.34
CA THR A 75 -11.59 -16.00 -1.18
C THR A 75 -10.57 -15.74 -2.28
N LYS A 76 -10.63 -14.58 -2.95
CA LYS A 76 -9.72 -14.27 -4.08
C LYS A 76 -8.32 -13.85 -3.65
N GLU A 77 -8.18 -13.26 -2.46
CA GLU A 77 -6.89 -12.70 -2.01
C GLU A 77 -6.25 -13.47 -0.88
N ASP A 78 -7.01 -13.75 0.18
CA ASP A 78 -6.43 -14.36 1.37
C ASP A 78 -6.24 -15.86 1.17
N LEU A 79 -7.19 -16.52 0.49
CA LEU A 79 -7.25 -17.97 0.27
C LEU A 79 -6.83 -18.40 -1.14
N ARG A 80 -6.10 -17.55 -1.86
CA ARG A 80 -5.58 -17.87 -3.19
C ARG A 80 -4.49 -18.93 -3.16
N THR A 81 -4.41 -19.70 -4.24
CA THR A 81 -3.30 -20.64 -4.51
C THR A 81 -2.34 -20.13 -5.57
N GLU A 82 -2.76 -19.17 -6.41
CA GLU A 82 -1.97 -18.70 -7.54
C GLU A 82 -1.13 -17.47 -7.18
N PHE A 83 0.19 -17.57 -7.43
CA PHE A 83 1.17 -16.51 -7.23
C PHE A 83 2.04 -16.43 -8.49
N ASP A 84 1.52 -15.80 -9.54
CA ASP A 84 2.14 -15.75 -10.86
C ASP A 84 1.76 -14.45 -11.60
N THR A 85 2.46 -14.15 -12.68
CA THR A 85 2.11 -13.09 -13.63
C THR A 85 2.30 -13.57 -15.07
N THR A 86 2.00 -12.72 -16.05
CA THR A 86 2.18 -13.07 -17.46
C THR A 86 3.66 -13.04 -17.87
N PRO A 87 4.05 -13.68 -18.98
CA PRO A 87 5.39 -13.52 -19.55
C PRO A 87 5.77 -12.05 -19.76
N GLU A 88 4.79 -11.20 -20.12
CA GLU A 88 4.97 -9.76 -20.21
C GLU A 88 5.27 -9.12 -18.86
N GLY A 89 4.56 -9.51 -17.79
CA GLY A 89 4.81 -9.04 -16.44
C GLY A 89 6.22 -9.38 -15.96
N TYR A 90 6.67 -10.62 -16.19
CA TYR A 90 8.04 -11.03 -15.86
C TYR A 90 9.10 -10.25 -16.63
N ARG A 91 8.90 -10.06 -17.95
CA ARG A 91 9.81 -9.28 -18.78
C ARG A 91 9.91 -7.83 -18.27
N ARG A 92 8.78 -7.21 -17.94
CA ARG A 92 8.73 -5.83 -17.43
C ARG A 92 9.40 -5.69 -16.07
N MET A 93 9.19 -6.66 -15.17
CA MET A 93 9.90 -6.72 -13.89
C MET A 93 11.41 -6.88 -14.08
N GLN A 94 11.87 -7.72 -15.01
CA GLN A 94 13.30 -7.85 -15.31
C GLN A 94 13.88 -6.54 -15.85
N GLN A 95 13.21 -5.91 -16.82
CA GLN A 95 13.64 -4.64 -17.41
C GLN A 95 13.72 -3.53 -16.36
N LEU A 96 12.74 -3.46 -15.46
CA LEU A 96 12.74 -2.50 -14.36
C LEU A 96 13.92 -2.72 -13.41
N HIS A 97 14.16 -3.97 -13.01
CA HIS A 97 15.31 -4.34 -12.17
C HIS A 97 16.62 -3.88 -12.81
N ASP A 98 16.84 -4.24 -14.07
CA ASP A 98 18.08 -3.95 -14.79
C ASP A 98 18.29 -2.44 -14.95
N ALA A 99 17.20 -1.68 -15.15
CA ALA A 99 17.25 -0.22 -15.21
C ALA A 99 17.65 0.41 -13.86
N PHE A 100 17.06 -0.02 -12.74
CA PHE A 100 17.48 0.42 -11.40
C PHE A 100 18.94 0.05 -11.11
N LYS A 101 19.33 -1.18 -11.44
CA LYS A 101 20.71 -1.66 -11.27
C LYS A 101 21.72 -0.81 -12.04
N SER A 102 21.38 -0.39 -13.26
CA SER A 102 22.23 0.49 -14.07
C SER A 102 22.43 1.89 -13.45
N LYS A 103 21.54 2.30 -12.54
CA LYS A 103 21.66 3.52 -11.74
C LYS A 103 22.29 3.30 -10.36
N GLY A 104 22.79 2.10 -10.07
CA GLY A 104 23.40 1.77 -8.78
C GLY A 104 22.39 1.56 -7.64
N VAL A 105 21.11 1.35 -7.96
CA VAL A 105 20.05 1.09 -6.98
C VAL A 105 19.77 -0.42 -6.92
N GLU A 106 19.98 -1.04 -5.76
CA GLU A 106 19.56 -2.43 -5.53
C GLU A 106 18.10 -2.48 -5.06
N LEU A 107 17.34 -3.44 -5.58
CA LEU A 107 15.93 -3.62 -5.23
C LEU A 107 15.72 -4.76 -4.25
N VAL A 108 14.98 -4.48 -3.17
CA VAL A 108 14.48 -5.48 -2.22
C VAL A 108 12.98 -5.61 -2.37
N VAL A 109 12.48 -6.77 -2.78
CA VAL A 109 11.04 -7.01 -2.92
C VAL A 109 10.49 -7.66 -1.66
N VAL A 110 9.63 -6.93 -0.94
CA VAL A 110 8.90 -7.42 0.23
C VAL A 110 7.50 -7.87 -0.24
N TYR A 111 7.42 -9.11 -0.72
CA TYR A 111 6.19 -9.71 -1.24
C TYR A 111 5.38 -10.33 -0.10
N GLN A 112 4.36 -9.62 0.39
CA GLN A 112 3.65 -10.00 1.62
C GLN A 112 2.99 -11.39 1.51
N PRO A 113 3.11 -12.27 2.53
CA PRO A 113 2.36 -13.51 2.56
C PRO A 113 0.86 -13.21 2.75
N THR A 114 -0.03 -14.04 2.21
CA THR A 114 -1.48 -13.81 2.36
C THR A 114 -1.95 -14.13 3.77
N ARG A 115 -3.09 -13.56 4.17
CA ARG A 115 -3.72 -13.85 5.47
C ARG A 115 -4.02 -15.34 5.62
N GLY A 116 -4.42 -16.02 4.54
CA GLY A 116 -4.64 -17.46 4.55
C GLY A 116 -3.36 -18.29 4.72
N LEU A 117 -2.22 -17.83 4.21
CA LEU A 117 -0.93 -18.47 4.48
C LEU A 117 -0.49 -18.31 5.94
N VAL A 118 -0.71 -17.14 6.53
CA VAL A 118 -0.24 -16.84 7.89
C VAL A 118 -1.19 -17.35 8.97
N ASP A 119 -2.46 -16.95 8.91
CA ASP A 119 -3.46 -17.17 9.96
C ASP A 119 -4.42 -18.33 9.62
N ARG A 120 -3.93 -19.35 8.91
CA ARG A 120 -4.73 -20.52 8.49
C ARG A 120 -5.46 -21.19 9.66
N ASN A 121 -4.82 -21.23 10.82
CA ASN A 121 -5.36 -21.82 12.05
C ASN A 121 -6.64 -21.14 12.55
N LYS A 122 -6.96 -19.92 12.08
CA LYS A 122 -8.17 -19.18 12.42
C LYS A 122 -9.37 -19.58 11.58
N LEU A 123 -9.17 -20.18 10.41
CA LEU A 123 -10.26 -20.72 9.59
C LEU A 123 -11.05 -21.78 10.36
N PHE A 124 -12.35 -21.87 10.11
CA PHE A 124 -13.12 -23.03 10.56
C PHE A 124 -12.61 -24.31 9.89
N PRO A 125 -12.81 -25.49 10.50
CA PRO A 125 -12.31 -26.75 9.95
C PRO A 125 -12.69 -26.98 8.47
N ALA A 126 -13.94 -26.72 8.09
CA ALA A 126 -14.40 -26.93 6.72
C ALA A 126 -13.68 -26.01 5.70
N GLU A 127 -13.50 -24.73 6.03
CA GLU A 127 -12.80 -23.77 5.18
C GLU A 127 -11.30 -24.05 5.12
N ARG A 128 -10.72 -24.47 6.25
CA ARG A 128 -9.31 -24.87 6.35
C ARG A 128 -8.99 -26.09 5.49
N ASP A 129 -9.93 -27.03 5.39
CA ASP A 129 -9.79 -28.26 4.59
C ASP A 129 -10.03 -28.00 3.10
N LYS A 130 -10.86 -27.00 2.74
CA LYS A 130 -11.04 -26.52 1.35
C LYS A 130 -9.82 -25.75 0.82
N PHE A 131 -9.14 -25.01 1.69
CA PHE A 131 -7.97 -24.22 1.30
C PHE A 131 -6.73 -25.10 1.14
N ASP A 132 -6.25 -25.27 -0.09
CA ASP A 132 -5.00 -25.98 -0.40
C ASP A 132 -3.76 -25.15 -0.04
N TYR A 133 -3.50 -25.10 1.27
CA TYR A 133 -2.37 -24.40 1.86
C TYR A 133 -1.02 -24.86 1.30
N ASN A 134 -0.86 -26.15 1.03
CA ASN A 134 0.42 -26.68 0.55
C ASN A 134 0.70 -26.19 -0.87
N THR A 135 -0.31 -26.16 -1.74
CA THR A 135 -0.17 -25.56 -3.07
C THR A 135 0.06 -24.06 -2.99
N ALA A 136 -0.71 -23.34 -2.17
CA ALA A 136 -0.51 -21.90 -1.96
C ALA A 136 0.91 -21.56 -1.48
N LEU A 137 1.42 -22.29 -0.48
CA LEU A 137 2.78 -22.07 0.06
C LEU A 137 3.86 -22.38 -0.98
N ARG A 138 3.74 -23.50 -1.71
CA ARG A 138 4.69 -23.85 -2.78
C ARG A 138 4.70 -22.80 -3.88
N ASN A 139 3.54 -22.32 -4.31
CA ASN A 139 3.43 -21.30 -5.36
C ASN A 139 3.97 -19.94 -4.89
N TYR A 140 3.68 -19.55 -3.63
CA TYR A 140 4.26 -18.36 -3.02
C TYR A 140 5.80 -18.43 -3.00
N GLN A 141 6.37 -19.54 -2.52
CA GLN A 141 7.82 -19.79 -2.52
C GLN A 141 8.41 -19.77 -3.94
N ALA A 142 7.70 -20.36 -4.91
CA ALA A 142 8.12 -20.33 -6.30
C ALA A 142 8.18 -18.90 -6.84
N MET A 143 7.20 -18.05 -6.51
CA MET A 143 7.20 -16.63 -6.88
C MET A 143 8.36 -15.87 -6.25
N LEU A 144 8.65 -16.09 -4.96
CA LEU A 144 9.85 -15.52 -4.31
C LEU A 144 11.13 -15.93 -5.06
N GLY A 145 11.24 -17.22 -5.41
CA GLY A 145 12.35 -17.74 -6.21
C GLY A 145 12.44 -17.15 -7.62
N ARG A 146 11.30 -16.82 -8.25
CA ARG A 146 11.27 -16.13 -9.55
C ARG A 146 11.76 -14.70 -9.44
N PHE A 147 11.33 -13.94 -8.41
CA PHE A 147 11.89 -12.61 -8.14
C PHE A 147 13.41 -12.68 -7.93
N ALA A 148 13.90 -13.63 -7.13
CA ALA A 148 15.34 -13.80 -6.90
C ALA A 148 16.11 -14.14 -8.19
N LYS A 149 15.56 -14.99 -9.07
CA LYS A 149 16.15 -15.31 -10.39
C LYS A 149 16.23 -14.09 -11.30
N MET A 150 15.35 -13.10 -11.14
CA MET A 150 15.40 -11.84 -11.87
C MET A 150 16.44 -10.85 -11.32
N GLY A 151 17.12 -11.19 -10.21
CA GLY A 151 18.19 -10.37 -9.62
C GLY A 151 17.78 -9.57 -8.39
N TYR A 152 16.48 -9.51 -8.07
CA TYR A 152 15.99 -8.86 -6.86
C TYR A 152 16.55 -9.54 -5.60
N THR A 153 16.79 -8.75 -4.56
CA THR A 153 16.91 -9.30 -3.21
C THR A 153 15.51 -9.58 -2.67
N VAL A 154 15.25 -10.82 -2.25
CA VAL A 154 13.91 -11.26 -1.85
C VAL A 154 13.99 -11.94 -0.48
N PRO A 155 13.54 -11.27 0.59
CA PRO A 155 13.44 -11.88 1.91
C PRO A 155 12.47 -13.07 1.87
N ASP A 156 12.89 -14.23 2.37
CA ASP A 156 12.01 -15.39 2.48
C ASP A 156 11.08 -15.25 3.69
N LEU A 157 9.83 -14.86 3.43
CA LEU A 157 8.80 -14.70 4.46
C LEU A 157 8.01 -16.00 4.73
N SER A 158 8.35 -17.11 4.06
CA SER A 158 7.72 -18.42 4.30
C SER A 158 7.73 -18.87 5.76
N PRO A 159 8.78 -18.59 6.58
CA PRO A 159 8.77 -18.95 8.00
C PRO A 159 7.66 -18.28 8.82
N LEU A 160 7.07 -17.18 8.33
CA LEU A 160 5.94 -16.50 8.97
C LEU A 160 4.60 -17.17 8.65
N THR A 161 4.57 -18.12 7.71
CA THR A 161 3.34 -18.83 7.35
C THR A 161 2.97 -19.85 8.42
N ASN A 162 1.69 -19.87 8.81
CA ASN A 162 1.14 -20.74 9.85
C ASN A 162 1.85 -20.65 11.21
N GLU A 163 2.53 -19.54 11.50
CA GLU A 163 3.21 -19.33 12.78
C GLU A 163 2.22 -19.30 13.95
N GLN A 164 2.67 -19.70 15.13
CA GLN A 164 1.89 -19.66 16.36
C GLN A 164 2.56 -18.71 17.34
N GLN A 165 2.05 -17.48 17.40
CA GLN A 165 2.58 -16.42 18.25
C GLN A 165 1.49 -15.90 19.19
N ALA A 166 1.90 -15.30 20.31
CA ALA A 166 0.97 -14.70 21.27
C ALA A 166 0.17 -13.53 20.66
N HIS A 167 0.79 -12.78 19.75
CA HIS A 167 0.16 -11.68 19.03
C HIS A 167 -0.06 -12.04 17.54
N ASP A 168 -1.32 -11.95 17.13
CA ASP A 168 -1.78 -12.25 15.77
C ASP A 168 -0.98 -11.44 14.72
N PHE A 169 -0.65 -12.04 13.58
CA PHE A 169 0.09 -11.36 12.51
C PHE A 169 -0.80 -10.37 11.75
N TYR A 170 -2.01 -10.79 11.36
CA TYR A 170 -3.03 -9.91 10.77
C TYR A 170 -4.08 -9.50 11.79
N PHE A 171 -4.70 -8.34 11.54
CA PHE A 171 -5.96 -7.99 12.19
C PHE A 171 -7.09 -8.94 11.75
N ARG A 172 -8.06 -9.19 12.64
CA ARG A 172 -9.07 -10.25 12.45
C ARG A 172 -9.96 -10.01 11.24
N GLY A 173 -10.38 -8.77 11.04
CA GLY A 173 -11.24 -8.35 9.92
C GLY A 173 -10.67 -7.18 9.14
N ASP A 174 -9.35 -7.06 9.04
CA ASP A 174 -8.69 -6.02 8.26
C ASP A 174 -7.58 -6.63 7.39
N GLN A 175 -7.33 -5.99 6.25
CA GLN A 175 -6.31 -6.44 5.31
C GLN A 175 -4.87 -6.24 5.82
N HIS A 176 -4.66 -5.33 6.77
CA HIS A 176 -3.31 -4.99 7.25
C HIS A 176 -2.78 -5.99 8.27
N TRP A 177 -1.46 -6.15 8.27
CA TRP A 177 -0.77 -6.74 9.41
C TRP A 177 -1.00 -5.90 10.68
N THR A 178 -0.81 -6.52 11.83
CA THR A 178 -0.63 -5.81 13.10
C THR A 178 0.80 -5.24 13.15
N PRO A 179 1.09 -4.29 14.06
CA PRO A 179 2.47 -3.87 14.30
C PRO A 179 3.40 -5.04 14.65
N TYR A 180 2.88 -6.08 15.30
CA TYR A 180 3.63 -7.30 15.58
C TYR A 180 3.96 -8.12 14.31
N GLY A 181 3.03 -8.22 13.36
CA GLY A 181 3.29 -8.84 12.06
C GLY A 181 4.30 -8.03 11.24
N ALA A 182 4.18 -6.70 11.26
CA ALA A 182 5.14 -5.78 10.65
C ALA A 182 6.55 -5.96 11.25
N GLN A 183 6.66 -6.03 12.58
CA GLN A 183 7.92 -6.22 13.29
C GLN A 183 8.62 -7.53 12.89
N ARG A 184 7.89 -8.65 12.88
CA ARG A 184 8.44 -9.96 12.50
C ARG A 184 8.88 -9.97 11.02
N THR A 185 8.13 -9.31 10.15
CA THR A 185 8.51 -9.12 8.74
C THR A 185 9.77 -8.28 8.63
N ALA A 186 9.82 -7.13 9.30
CA ALA A 186 10.97 -6.21 9.26
C ALA A 186 12.27 -6.89 9.70
N LYS A 187 12.21 -7.79 10.67
CA LYS A 187 13.38 -8.58 11.10
C LYS A 187 13.95 -9.43 9.96
N ILE A 188 13.12 -10.16 9.22
CA ILE A 188 13.55 -11.00 8.09
C ILE A 188 14.06 -10.14 6.93
N VAL A 189 13.40 -9.01 6.67
CA VAL A 189 13.84 -8.04 5.65
C VAL A 189 15.22 -7.49 6.01
N ALA A 190 15.43 -7.07 7.26
CA ALA A 190 16.70 -6.55 7.73
C ALA A 190 17.83 -7.57 7.62
N ASP A 191 17.58 -8.84 7.97
CA ASP A 191 18.57 -9.92 7.82
C ASP A 191 18.98 -10.15 6.36
N SER A 192 18.09 -9.86 5.41
CA SER A 192 18.38 -9.94 3.98
C SER A 192 19.15 -8.71 3.50
N VAL A 193 18.73 -7.52 3.91
CA VAL A 193 19.39 -6.24 3.58
C VAL A 193 20.85 -6.23 4.07
N LYS A 194 21.10 -6.69 5.29
CA LYS A 194 22.45 -6.75 5.88
C LYS A 194 23.43 -7.64 5.13
N LYS A 195 22.94 -8.58 4.31
CA LYS A 195 23.77 -9.48 3.48
C LYS A 195 24.09 -8.89 2.11
N MET A 196 23.45 -7.79 1.73
CA MET A 196 23.68 -7.16 0.43
C MET A 196 25.04 -6.44 0.41
N PRO A 197 25.84 -6.57 -0.66
CA PRO A 197 27.07 -5.80 -0.81
C PRO A 197 26.82 -4.28 -0.73
N ALA A 198 25.70 -3.80 -1.28
CA ALA A 198 25.32 -2.39 -1.26
C ALA A 198 25.10 -1.83 0.17
N PHE A 199 24.92 -2.69 1.18
CA PHE A 199 24.76 -2.27 2.56
C PHE A 199 26.10 -1.96 3.26
N ALA A 200 27.24 -2.42 2.73
CA ALA A 200 28.53 -2.33 3.40
C ALA A 200 28.91 -0.88 3.78
N ASP A 201 28.68 0.05 2.86
CA ASP A 201 29.06 1.46 2.99
C ASP A 201 27.90 2.38 3.42
N ILE A 202 26.74 1.81 3.81
CA ILE A 202 25.61 2.61 4.31
C ILE A 202 25.90 3.08 5.74
N PRO A 203 25.75 4.39 6.05
CA PRO A 203 25.92 4.92 7.40
C PRO A 203 25.08 4.16 8.43
N LYS A 204 25.70 3.78 9.55
CA LYS A 204 25.05 3.01 10.61
C LYS A 204 24.55 3.94 11.70
N ARG A 205 23.35 3.64 12.21
CA ARG A 205 22.71 4.36 13.30
C ARG A 205 21.90 3.40 14.15
N GLU A 206 22.03 3.50 15.47
CA GLU A 206 21.22 2.72 16.39
C GLU A 206 19.85 3.37 16.57
N PHE A 207 18.79 2.55 16.62
CA PHE A 207 17.43 2.97 16.92
C PHE A 207 16.84 2.10 18.02
N GLU A 208 15.88 2.65 18.75
CA GLU A 208 15.14 1.96 19.78
C GLU A 208 13.63 2.11 19.53
N THR A 209 12.92 0.99 19.53
CA THR A 209 11.46 0.99 19.42
C THR A 209 10.81 0.86 20.79
N HIS A 210 9.87 1.74 21.09
CA HIS A 210 9.12 1.72 22.34
C HIS A 210 7.60 1.68 22.07
N LEU A 211 6.86 1.22 23.08
CA LEU A 211 5.40 1.27 23.08
C LEU A 211 4.95 2.73 23.22
N SER A 212 4.31 3.28 22.19
CA SER A 212 3.84 4.66 22.16
C SER A 212 2.34 4.79 22.47
N GLY A 213 1.59 3.70 22.45
CA GLY A 213 0.18 3.71 22.85
C GLY A 213 -0.61 2.49 22.42
N ARG A 214 -1.93 2.70 22.25
CA ARG A 214 -2.86 1.71 21.71
C ARG A 214 -3.72 2.30 20.61
N MET A 215 -3.83 1.59 19.50
CA MET A 215 -4.63 1.98 18.36
C MET A 215 -5.88 1.10 18.25
N GLY A 216 -7.04 1.73 18.13
CA GLY A 216 -8.29 1.05 17.80
C GLY A 216 -8.43 0.90 16.28
N LYS A 217 -8.68 -0.32 15.81
CA LYS A 217 -8.87 -0.65 14.39
C LYS A 217 -10.28 -1.15 14.13
N LYS A 218 -11.02 -0.41 13.31
CA LYS A 218 -12.26 -0.89 12.67
C LYS A 218 -11.89 -1.51 11.32
N GLY A 219 -11.97 -2.84 11.22
CA GLY A 219 -11.40 -3.57 10.10
C GLY A 219 -12.11 -3.34 8.76
N THR A 220 -11.35 -3.30 7.66
CA THR A 220 -11.92 -3.10 6.32
C THR A 220 -12.82 -4.25 5.86
N LEU A 221 -12.50 -5.51 6.18
CA LEU A 221 -13.37 -6.66 5.90
C LEU A 221 -14.64 -6.59 6.76
N HIS A 222 -14.52 -6.16 8.03
CA HIS A 222 -15.68 -5.93 8.90
C HIS A 222 -16.59 -4.82 8.38
N ASN A 223 -16.02 -3.73 7.87
CA ASN A 223 -16.78 -2.66 7.23
C ASN A 223 -17.50 -3.17 5.98
N MET A 224 -16.85 -4.02 5.18
CA MET A 224 -17.46 -4.62 4.00
C MET A 224 -18.62 -5.56 4.37
N ALA A 225 -18.42 -6.42 5.37
CA ALA A 225 -19.49 -7.25 5.91
C ALA A 225 -20.67 -6.41 6.43
N GLY A 226 -20.40 -5.29 7.11
CA GLY A 226 -21.44 -4.37 7.55
C GLY A 226 -22.20 -3.71 6.42
N GLN A 227 -21.53 -3.37 5.30
CA GLN A 227 -22.19 -2.83 4.10
C GLN A 227 -23.10 -3.86 3.42
N LEU A 228 -22.68 -5.12 3.35
CA LEU A 228 -23.42 -6.19 2.66
C LEU A 228 -24.53 -6.79 3.53
N CYS A 229 -24.27 -6.96 4.82
CA CYS A 229 -25.11 -7.77 5.72
C CYS A 229 -25.70 -7.00 6.91
N GLY A 230 -25.36 -5.72 7.07
CA GLY A 230 -25.76 -4.95 8.25
C GLY A 230 -25.12 -5.42 9.57
N THR A 231 -24.05 -6.23 9.49
CA THR A 231 -23.32 -6.72 10.66
C THR A 231 -22.45 -5.65 11.30
N SER A 232 -22.18 -5.81 12.60
CA SER A 232 -21.26 -4.97 13.36
C SER A 232 -20.26 -5.85 14.09
N TYR A 233 -19.00 -5.47 14.07
CA TYR A 233 -17.89 -6.18 14.72
C TYR A 233 -17.21 -5.27 15.74
N ALA A 234 -16.60 -5.87 16.76
CA ALA A 234 -15.90 -5.12 17.80
C ALA A 234 -14.65 -4.42 17.23
N ILE A 235 -14.33 -3.23 17.77
CA ILE A 235 -13.06 -2.56 17.48
C ILE A 235 -11.93 -3.41 18.07
N GLN A 236 -10.96 -3.77 17.24
CA GLN A 236 -9.76 -4.45 17.72
C GLN A 236 -8.74 -3.41 18.18
N TYR A 237 -8.33 -3.47 19.45
CA TYR A 237 -7.24 -2.64 19.96
C TYR A 237 -5.92 -3.39 19.85
N MET A 238 -4.90 -2.70 19.37
CA MET A 238 -3.54 -3.22 19.23
C MET A 238 -2.54 -2.21 19.77
N ASP A 239 -1.42 -2.69 20.27
CA ASP A 239 -0.32 -1.84 20.72
C ASP A 239 0.27 -1.06 19.54
N GLN A 240 0.62 0.19 19.77
CA GLN A 240 1.26 1.08 18.81
C GLN A 240 2.72 1.30 19.24
N PHE A 241 3.61 1.32 18.25
CA PHE A 241 5.04 1.44 18.45
C PHE A 241 5.57 2.69 17.73
N GLU A 242 6.62 3.27 18.29
CA GLU A 242 7.38 4.38 17.71
C GLU A 242 8.87 4.08 17.84
N THR A 243 9.64 4.46 16.82
CA THR A 243 11.08 4.15 16.74
C THR A 243 11.87 5.43 16.58
N GLU A 244 12.84 5.60 17.47
CA GLU A 244 13.66 6.82 17.57
C GLU A 244 15.14 6.46 17.56
N PRO A 245 16.01 7.32 17.03
CA PRO A 245 17.45 7.12 17.09
C PRO A 245 17.93 7.14 18.54
N LYS A 246 18.88 6.25 18.87
CA LYS A 246 19.42 6.13 20.22
C LYS A 246 20.53 7.15 20.47
N GLY A 247 20.42 7.92 21.56
CA GLY A 247 21.37 8.96 21.97
C GLY A 247 20.90 10.38 21.65
N GLU A 248 21.40 11.39 22.40
CA GLU A 248 21.17 12.80 22.03
C GLU A 248 21.83 13.06 20.69
N ALA A 249 21.06 13.57 19.72
CA ALA A 249 21.66 14.19 18.55
C ALA A 249 22.59 15.29 19.07
N ALA A 250 23.91 15.09 18.95
CA ALA A 250 24.83 16.18 19.21
C ALA A 250 24.39 17.35 18.31
N ASP A 251 24.40 18.58 18.82
CA ASP A 251 23.95 19.79 18.09
C ASP A 251 24.59 19.96 16.69
N GLY A 252 25.65 19.21 16.38
CA GLY A 252 26.30 19.14 15.06
C GLY A 252 25.99 17.90 14.20
N ASP A 253 25.29 16.89 14.70
CA ASP A 253 24.91 15.64 14.00
C ASP A 253 23.47 15.70 13.46
N LEU A 254 22.67 16.65 13.96
CA LEU A 254 21.35 16.99 13.42
C LEU A 254 21.45 17.92 12.19
N PHE A 255 22.61 18.57 12.00
CA PHE A 255 22.87 19.55 10.94
C PHE A 255 24.22 19.36 10.23
N GLY A 256 25.00 18.33 10.56
CA GLY A 256 26.29 18.04 9.96
C GLY A 256 26.31 16.67 9.32
N ASP A 257 26.41 16.62 7.98
CA ASP A 257 26.77 15.47 7.15
C ASP A 257 26.14 14.09 7.44
N SER A 258 25.06 13.98 8.22
CA SER A 258 24.18 12.82 8.19
C SER A 258 23.44 12.86 6.85
N GLY A 259 24.10 12.37 5.80
CA GLY A 259 23.61 12.41 4.42
C GLY A 259 22.19 11.87 4.30
N ASN A 260 21.50 12.26 3.23
CA ASN A 260 20.18 11.74 2.90
C ASN A 260 20.15 10.21 3.07
N PRO A 261 19.11 9.62 3.70
CA PRO A 261 19.05 8.19 3.93
C PRO A 261 19.34 7.39 2.64
N GLU A 262 20.31 6.48 2.69
CA GLU A 262 20.69 5.68 1.52
C GLU A 262 19.80 4.44 1.32
N ILE A 263 18.81 4.25 2.20
CA ILE A 263 17.77 3.23 2.10
C ILE A 263 16.41 3.93 2.03
N THR A 264 15.64 3.62 1.01
CA THR A 264 14.27 4.14 0.86
C THR A 264 13.26 2.99 0.87
N LEU A 265 12.14 3.18 1.57
CA LEU A 265 10.98 2.31 1.56
C LEU A 265 9.86 2.95 0.73
N VAL A 266 9.50 2.30 -0.38
CA VAL A 266 8.27 2.55 -1.14
C VAL A 266 7.29 1.41 -0.89
N GLY A 267 6.01 1.73 -0.79
CA GLY A 267 5.02 0.70 -0.52
C GLY A 267 3.61 1.22 -0.31
N THR A 268 2.79 0.39 0.35
CA THR A 268 1.37 0.63 0.51
C THR A 268 1.04 1.21 1.89
N SER A 269 -0.26 1.24 2.25
CA SER A 269 -0.70 1.54 3.60
C SER A 269 -0.11 0.59 4.66
N HIS A 270 0.35 -0.61 4.31
CA HIS A 270 1.02 -1.53 5.25
C HIS A 270 2.33 -0.96 5.78
N SER A 271 3.00 -0.15 4.96
CA SER A 271 4.20 0.60 5.34
C SER A 271 3.91 1.94 6.03
N GLY A 272 2.63 2.23 6.34
CA GLY A 272 2.22 3.45 7.03
C GLY A 272 2.61 3.49 8.52
N LYS A 273 2.70 4.71 9.08
CA LYS A 273 3.14 4.99 10.46
C LYS A 273 2.43 4.15 11.53
N ASN A 274 1.15 3.88 11.32
CA ASN A 274 0.30 3.08 12.21
C ASN A 274 0.84 1.67 12.52
N TYR A 275 1.62 1.08 11.61
CA TYR A 275 2.14 -0.28 11.77
C TYR A 275 3.64 -0.31 12.10
N ASN A 276 4.28 0.86 12.13
CA ASN A 276 5.69 1.06 12.43
C ASN A 276 6.66 0.18 11.62
N PHE A 277 6.28 -0.27 10.42
CA PHE A 277 7.13 -1.14 9.61
C PHE A 277 8.49 -0.50 9.30
N ALA A 278 8.52 0.78 8.90
CA ALA A 278 9.75 1.52 8.68
C ALA A 278 10.59 1.68 9.95
N GLY A 279 9.98 1.96 11.10
CA GLY A 279 10.70 2.05 12.37
C GLY A 279 11.36 0.72 12.75
N PHE A 280 10.63 -0.39 12.66
CA PHE A 280 11.23 -1.72 12.87
C PHE A 280 12.34 -2.04 11.86
N LEU A 281 12.23 -1.58 10.61
CA LEU A 281 13.32 -1.70 9.64
C LEU A 281 14.54 -0.90 10.11
N GLN A 282 14.38 0.35 10.56
CA GLN A 282 15.49 1.15 11.09
C GLN A 282 16.18 0.47 12.28
N GLU A 283 15.40 -0.01 13.25
CA GLU A 283 15.91 -0.75 14.41
C GLU A 283 16.68 -2.01 14.00
N TYR A 284 16.07 -2.86 13.17
CA TYR A 284 16.70 -4.13 12.82
C TYR A 284 17.81 -3.99 11.78
N ILE A 285 17.75 -3.03 10.85
CA ILE A 285 18.81 -2.77 9.87
C ILE A 285 19.99 -2.07 10.55
N GLY A 286 19.72 -1.14 11.47
CA GLY A 286 20.72 -0.27 12.08
C GLY A 286 21.19 0.84 11.13
N ALA A 287 20.26 1.41 10.35
CA ALA A 287 20.49 2.52 9.43
C ALA A 287 19.20 3.32 9.22
N ASP A 288 19.32 4.58 8.82
CA ASP A 288 18.17 5.41 8.46
C ASP A 288 17.43 4.83 7.23
N VAL A 289 16.09 4.83 7.29
CA VAL A 289 15.21 4.40 6.20
C VAL A 289 14.23 5.52 5.90
N LEU A 290 14.32 6.08 4.69
CA LEU A 290 13.37 7.07 4.22
C LEU A 290 12.07 6.38 3.82
N ASN A 291 11.00 6.56 4.62
CA ASN A 291 9.69 6.01 4.29
C ASN A 291 8.85 6.99 3.48
N VAL A 292 8.64 6.66 2.19
CA VAL A 292 7.79 7.41 1.25
C VAL A 292 6.53 6.63 0.87
N ALA A 293 6.18 5.60 1.64
CA ALA A 293 4.94 4.85 1.47
C ALA A 293 3.72 5.66 1.93
N PHE A 294 2.61 5.51 1.23
CA PHE A 294 1.35 6.16 1.57
C PHE A 294 0.14 5.27 1.27
N PRO A 295 -0.99 5.46 1.98
CA PRO A 295 -2.17 4.63 1.81
C PRO A 295 -2.81 4.84 0.43
N GLY A 296 -3.37 3.79 -0.15
CA GLY A 296 -4.09 3.89 -1.44
C GLY A 296 -3.20 4.01 -2.69
N GLY A 297 -1.88 3.95 -2.54
CA GLY A 297 -0.94 4.00 -3.66
C GLY A 297 -0.87 2.73 -4.51
N GLY A 298 -1.38 1.59 -4.05
CA GLY A 298 -1.31 0.35 -4.81
C GLY A 298 0.11 -0.16 -5.01
N PHE A 299 0.35 -0.87 -6.10
CA PHE A 299 1.66 -1.41 -6.47
C PHE A 299 2.66 -0.31 -6.83
N GLU A 300 2.18 0.75 -7.47
CA GLU A 300 2.98 1.72 -8.19
C GLU A 300 3.02 3.12 -7.58
N GLY A 301 1.99 3.53 -6.84
CA GLY A 301 1.76 4.94 -6.52
C GLY A 301 2.91 5.59 -5.75
N SER A 302 3.38 4.93 -4.69
CA SER A 302 4.55 5.37 -3.91
C SER A 302 5.83 5.37 -4.74
N MET A 303 6.03 4.33 -5.55
CA MET A 303 7.18 4.23 -6.47
C MET A 303 7.19 5.36 -7.50
N LEU A 304 6.08 5.62 -8.18
CA LEU A 304 5.98 6.65 -9.23
C LEU A 304 6.19 8.06 -8.66
N GLN A 305 5.65 8.36 -7.48
CA GLN A 305 5.89 9.65 -6.84
C GLN A 305 7.33 9.82 -6.41
N TYR A 306 7.92 8.78 -5.81
CA TYR A 306 9.31 8.81 -5.41
C TYR A 306 10.23 9.00 -6.61
N LEU A 307 10.02 8.23 -7.68
CA LEU A 307 10.79 8.38 -8.92
C LEU A 307 10.61 9.76 -9.56
N GLY A 308 9.47 10.43 -9.39
CA GLY A 308 9.26 11.80 -9.87
C GLY A 308 9.85 12.91 -8.99
N SER A 309 10.28 12.58 -7.77
CA SER A 309 10.72 13.56 -6.76
C SER A 309 12.17 14.02 -6.94
N ASP A 310 12.47 15.22 -6.43
CA ASP A 310 13.85 15.72 -6.37
C ASP A 310 14.75 14.82 -5.52
N ASP A 311 14.22 14.18 -4.47
CA ASP A 311 14.95 13.26 -3.61
C ASP A 311 15.57 12.13 -4.43
N PHE A 312 14.79 11.44 -5.28
CA PHE A 312 15.31 10.38 -6.13
C PHE A 312 16.21 10.91 -7.25
N GLN A 313 15.84 12.03 -7.89
CA GLN A 313 16.57 12.52 -9.06
C GLN A 313 17.95 13.08 -8.71
N GLN A 314 18.10 13.65 -7.53
CA GLN A 314 19.36 14.23 -7.06
C GLN A 314 20.14 13.25 -6.18
N HIS A 315 19.44 12.41 -5.41
CA HIS A 315 20.04 11.52 -4.40
C HIS A 315 19.40 10.13 -4.44
N PRO A 316 19.54 9.36 -5.54
CA PRO A 316 18.99 8.02 -5.61
C PRO A 316 19.56 7.12 -4.49
N PRO A 317 18.74 6.26 -3.87
CA PRO A 317 19.17 5.46 -2.73
C PRO A 317 20.06 4.30 -3.21
N LYS A 318 20.94 3.80 -2.35
CA LYS A 318 21.69 2.56 -2.65
C LYS A 318 20.78 1.34 -2.62
N ILE A 319 19.80 1.34 -1.72
CA ILE A 319 18.83 0.25 -1.55
C ILE A 319 17.41 0.81 -1.56
N LEU A 320 16.56 0.26 -2.42
CA LEU A 320 15.13 0.56 -2.46
C LEU A 320 14.34 -0.69 -2.05
N ILE A 321 13.65 -0.58 -0.91
CA ILE A 321 12.73 -1.59 -0.39
C ILE A 321 11.35 -1.33 -0.97
N TRP A 322 10.81 -2.29 -1.70
CA TRP A 322 9.50 -2.21 -2.34
C TRP A 322 8.54 -3.24 -1.74
N GLU A 323 7.59 -2.73 -0.95
CA GLU A 323 6.57 -3.55 -0.29
C GLU A 323 5.25 -3.52 -1.07
N PHE A 324 4.73 -4.71 -1.38
CA PHE A 324 3.39 -4.85 -1.94
C PHE A 324 2.78 -6.25 -1.67
N SER A 325 1.46 -6.32 -1.85
CA SER A 325 0.66 -7.53 -1.68
C SER A 325 0.53 -8.34 -2.99
N PRO A 326 0.37 -9.68 -2.92
CA PRO A 326 0.03 -10.54 -4.05
C PRO A 326 -1.24 -10.16 -4.83
N LEU A 327 -2.13 -9.35 -4.24
CA LEU A 327 -3.33 -8.79 -4.88
C LEU A 327 -3.02 -8.05 -6.20
N TYR A 328 -1.87 -7.40 -6.30
CA TYR A 328 -1.61 -6.51 -7.42
C TYR A 328 -1.16 -7.26 -8.67
N ARG A 329 -1.66 -6.79 -9.82
CA ARG A 329 -1.21 -7.24 -11.14
C ARG A 329 0.16 -6.65 -11.47
N LEU A 330 1.09 -7.53 -11.85
CA LEU A 330 2.46 -7.17 -12.21
C LEU A 330 2.66 -6.98 -13.71
N ASP A 331 1.62 -7.05 -14.53
CA ASP A 331 1.67 -6.98 -16.01
C ASP A 331 1.14 -5.65 -16.58
N GLN A 332 0.91 -4.65 -15.72
CA GLN A 332 0.30 -3.38 -16.07
C GLN A 332 1.24 -2.48 -16.88
N GLU A 333 1.19 -2.57 -18.20
CA GLU A 333 2.07 -1.84 -19.13
C GLU A 333 2.24 -0.35 -18.85
N THR A 334 1.13 0.38 -18.65
CA THR A 334 1.15 1.84 -18.43
C THR A 334 1.94 2.24 -17.19
N ILE A 335 2.01 1.38 -16.17
CA ILE A 335 2.78 1.62 -14.96
C ILE A 335 4.27 1.57 -15.26
N TYR A 336 4.73 0.50 -15.92
CA TYR A 336 6.15 0.36 -16.26
C TYR A 336 6.61 1.44 -17.22
N ARG A 337 5.77 1.86 -18.18
CA ARG A 337 6.09 2.98 -19.08
C ARG A 337 6.36 4.28 -18.31
N GLN A 338 5.67 4.51 -17.20
CA GLN A 338 5.92 5.66 -16.34
C GLN A 338 7.17 5.48 -15.49
N MET A 339 7.34 4.32 -14.83
CA MET A 339 8.53 4.03 -14.02
C MET A 339 9.82 4.14 -14.85
N MET A 340 9.83 3.53 -16.04
CA MET A 340 10.98 3.57 -16.94
C MET A 340 11.32 4.99 -17.40
N SER A 341 10.30 5.82 -17.68
CA SER A 341 10.51 7.24 -18.02
C SER A 341 11.08 8.04 -16.84
N LEU A 342 10.52 7.85 -15.64
CA LEU A 342 10.89 8.60 -14.44
C LEU A 342 12.24 8.18 -13.85
N LEU A 343 12.73 6.97 -14.11
CA LEU A 343 14.06 6.52 -13.66
C LEU A 343 15.20 7.45 -14.10
N ASP A 344 15.03 8.20 -15.18
CA ASP A 344 16.00 9.22 -15.62
C ASP A 344 15.30 10.57 -15.91
N ASN A 345 14.46 10.96 -14.95
CA ASN A 345 13.75 12.23 -14.91
C ASN A 345 12.92 12.60 -16.15
N GLY A 346 12.36 11.63 -16.86
CA GLY A 346 11.53 11.90 -18.03
C GLY A 346 12.29 12.72 -19.08
N CYS A 347 11.72 13.85 -19.50
CA CYS A 347 12.37 14.76 -20.46
C CYS A 347 13.12 15.93 -19.82
N GLU A 348 13.22 16.01 -18.49
CA GLU A 348 13.97 17.07 -17.83
C GLU A 348 15.47 16.95 -18.12
N GLY A 349 16.11 18.09 -18.44
CA GLY A 349 17.51 18.14 -18.86
C GLY A 349 17.82 17.55 -20.25
N LYS A 350 16.83 16.97 -20.95
CA LYS A 350 17.01 16.35 -22.27
C LYS A 350 16.66 17.29 -23.43
N PRO A 351 17.35 17.19 -24.58
CA PRO A 351 16.94 17.91 -25.78
C PRO A 351 15.53 17.51 -26.21
N ALA A 352 14.62 18.48 -26.30
CA ALA A 352 13.27 18.26 -26.80
C ALA A 352 13.28 18.15 -28.34
N LEU A 353 12.71 17.07 -28.87
CA LEU A 353 12.43 16.92 -30.30
C LEU A 353 11.22 17.75 -30.71
N MET A 354 10.24 17.84 -29.82
CA MET A 354 9.06 18.68 -29.92
C MET A 354 8.71 19.20 -28.52
N ALA A 355 8.24 20.44 -28.43
CA ALA A 355 7.77 21.03 -27.19
C ALA A 355 6.63 22.01 -27.48
N THR A 356 5.75 22.18 -26.51
CA THR A 356 4.63 23.14 -26.56
C THR A 356 4.31 23.63 -25.15
N SER A 357 3.76 24.83 -25.05
CA SER A 357 3.19 25.38 -23.82
C SER A 357 1.91 26.11 -24.20
N THR A 358 0.77 25.70 -23.63
CA THR A 358 -0.54 26.26 -24.00
C THR A 358 -1.55 26.13 -22.86
N THR A 359 -2.66 26.86 -22.98
CA THR A 359 -3.84 26.69 -22.13
C THR A 359 -4.79 25.67 -22.74
N LEU A 360 -5.20 24.67 -21.96
CA LEU A 360 -6.25 23.72 -22.33
C LEU A 360 -7.64 24.34 -22.13
N LYS A 361 -8.51 24.12 -23.11
CA LYS A 361 -9.94 24.46 -23.05
C LYS A 361 -10.76 23.23 -22.68
N PRO A 362 -12.01 23.38 -22.22
CA PRO A 362 -12.88 22.23 -22.03
C PRO A 362 -13.05 21.42 -23.32
N GLY A 363 -12.99 20.09 -23.20
CA GLY A 363 -13.04 19.17 -24.35
C GLY A 363 -11.65 18.70 -24.81
N THR A 364 -11.59 18.12 -26.01
CA THR A 364 -10.34 17.61 -26.60
C THR A 364 -9.50 18.75 -27.15
N ASN A 365 -8.21 18.77 -26.78
CA ASN A 365 -7.25 19.76 -27.25
C ASN A 365 -6.11 19.07 -28.01
N GLU A 366 -5.78 19.58 -29.19
CA GLU A 366 -4.58 19.19 -29.91
C GLU A 366 -3.35 19.84 -29.25
N LEU A 367 -2.58 19.05 -28.51
CA LEU A 367 -1.45 19.54 -27.72
C LEU A 367 -0.16 19.61 -28.56
N LEU A 368 0.16 18.53 -29.29
CA LEU A 368 1.34 18.44 -30.16
C LEU A 368 0.97 17.91 -31.54
N VAL A 369 1.57 18.46 -32.60
CA VAL A 369 1.49 17.92 -33.98
C VAL A 369 2.85 17.90 -34.63
N ASN A 370 3.29 16.70 -34.98
CA ASN A 370 4.51 16.45 -35.74
C ASN A 370 4.29 16.80 -37.21
N GLY A 371 4.93 17.86 -37.68
CA GLY A 371 4.76 18.39 -39.03
C GLY A 371 4.58 19.90 -39.08
N LYS A 372 4.14 20.56 -37.99
CA LYS A 372 4.00 22.03 -37.91
C LYS A 372 5.31 22.75 -38.24
N ASN A 373 6.45 22.20 -37.83
CA ASN A 373 7.80 22.72 -38.07
C ASN A 373 8.70 21.66 -38.73
N GLY A 374 8.15 20.95 -39.73
CA GLY A 374 8.78 19.80 -40.37
C GLY A 374 8.58 18.50 -39.58
N ILE A 375 8.65 17.38 -40.29
CA ILE A 375 8.47 16.04 -39.70
C ILE A 375 9.73 15.67 -38.92
N LYS A 376 9.57 15.35 -37.64
CA LYS A 376 10.62 14.85 -36.74
C LYS A 376 10.55 13.33 -36.65
N ASP A 377 11.68 12.65 -36.51
CA ASP A 377 11.74 11.20 -36.26
C ASP A 377 11.38 10.89 -34.80
N VAL A 378 10.13 10.49 -34.59
CA VAL A 378 9.49 10.25 -33.30
C VAL A 378 8.86 8.86 -33.34
N ARG A 379 9.69 7.84 -33.57
CA ARG A 379 9.29 6.43 -33.44
C ARG A 379 9.07 6.05 -31.99
N ASN A 380 8.00 5.34 -31.70
CA ASN A 380 7.64 4.98 -30.34
C ASN A 380 8.81 4.40 -29.55
N GLY A 381 9.43 3.32 -30.02
CA GLY A 381 10.47 2.56 -29.29
C GLY A 381 11.72 3.36 -28.92
N SER A 382 11.87 4.60 -29.39
CA SER A 382 13.00 5.47 -29.05
C SER A 382 12.63 6.80 -28.42
N ASN A 383 11.33 7.07 -28.18
CA ASN A 383 10.88 8.37 -27.65
C ASN A 383 9.85 8.23 -26.52
N GLN A 384 9.83 9.24 -25.65
CA GLN A 384 8.94 9.34 -24.50
C GLN A 384 8.33 10.75 -24.44
N ILE A 385 7.28 10.89 -23.63
CA ILE A 385 6.54 12.13 -23.46
C ILE A 385 6.58 12.55 -21.98
N ASP A 386 6.74 13.84 -21.75
CA ASP A 386 6.60 14.49 -20.46
C ASP A 386 5.57 15.62 -20.55
N ILE A 387 4.56 15.60 -19.70
CA ILE A 387 3.46 16.57 -19.67
C ILE A 387 3.37 17.15 -18.28
N LYS A 388 3.46 18.47 -18.14
CA LYS A 388 3.41 19.15 -16.85
C LYS A 388 2.28 20.17 -16.84
N PHE A 389 1.31 19.96 -15.97
CA PHE A 389 0.27 20.93 -15.67
C PHE A 389 0.80 21.94 -14.66
N ALA A 390 0.46 23.22 -14.85
CA ALA A 390 0.81 24.26 -13.86
C ALA A 390 0.00 24.11 -12.56
N ASP A 391 -1.21 23.56 -12.66
CA ASP A 391 -2.01 23.14 -11.52
C ASP A 391 -1.55 21.74 -11.06
N THR A 392 -0.88 21.69 -9.92
CA THR A 392 -0.31 20.45 -9.36
C THR A 392 -1.38 19.50 -8.80
N SER A 393 -2.63 19.98 -8.65
CA SER A 393 -3.76 19.16 -8.22
C SER A 393 -4.35 18.29 -9.34
N VAL A 394 -3.88 18.43 -10.58
CA VAL A 394 -4.32 17.58 -11.70
C VAL A 394 -3.82 16.14 -11.51
N LYS A 395 -4.75 15.22 -11.24
CA LYS A 395 -4.46 13.80 -10.98
C LYS A 395 -4.76 12.86 -12.15
N THR A 396 -5.42 13.34 -13.20
CA THR A 396 -5.83 12.49 -14.33
C THR A 396 -5.35 13.09 -15.65
N LEU A 397 -4.60 12.29 -16.40
CA LEU A 397 -4.29 12.54 -17.80
C LEU A 397 -5.11 11.59 -18.67
N GLN A 398 -5.94 12.12 -19.55
CA GLN A 398 -6.57 11.38 -20.64
C GLN A 398 -6.03 11.92 -21.96
N ALA A 399 -5.37 11.05 -22.72
CA ALA A 399 -4.68 11.40 -23.93
C ALA A 399 -4.99 10.43 -25.08
N ARG A 400 -4.96 10.95 -26.31
CA ARG A 400 -4.99 10.16 -27.53
C ARG A 400 -3.74 10.45 -28.35
N LEU A 401 -2.98 9.42 -28.67
CA LEU A 401 -1.77 9.51 -29.47
C LEU A 401 -2.08 9.00 -30.88
N TRP A 402 -1.98 9.86 -31.88
CA TRP A 402 -2.15 9.53 -33.28
C TRP A 402 -0.81 9.25 -33.95
N TYR A 403 -0.79 8.30 -34.87
CA TYR A 403 0.40 7.89 -35.62
C TYR A 403 0.24 8.16 -37.12
N MET A 404 1.35 8.33 -37.82
CA MET A 404 1.37 8.72 -39.25
C MET A 404 0.64 7.73 -40.18
N ASN A 405 0.42 6.50 -39.76
CA ASN A 405 -0.33 5.49 -40.50
C ASN A 405 -1.84 5.48 -40.17
N GLY A 406 -2.33 6.46 -39.42
CA GLY A 406 -3.74 6.58 -39.02
C GLY A 406 -4.15 5.74 -37.81
N ARG A 407 -3.25 4.92 -37.24
CA ARG A 407 -3.50 4.25 -35.95
C ARG A 407 -3.51 5.27 -34.82
N HIS A 408 -4.16 4.93 -33.72
CA HIS A 408 -4.09 5.69 -32.49
C HIS A 408 -4.09 4.80 -31.26
N GLU A 409 -3.64 5.36 -30.14
CA GLU A 409 -3.69 4.76 -28.80
C GLU A 409 -4.41 5.72 -27.86
N ASP A 410 -5.37 5.20 -27.09
CA ASP A 410 -6.00 5.92 -25.99
C ASP A 410 -5.30 5.56 -24.67
N LEU A 411 -4.82 6.58 -23.96
CA LEU A 411 -4.06 6.47 -22.73
C LEU A 411 -4.77 7.20 -21.61
N LYS A 412 -5.01 6.52 -20.50
CA LYS A 412 -5.47 7.12 -19.25
C LYS A 412 -4.46 6.82 -18.14
N ILE A 413 -3.95 7.87 -17.51
CA ILE A 413 -3.08 7.79 -16.34
C ILE A 413 -3.78 8.50 -15.19
N GLU A 414 -3.92 7.80 -14.07
CA GLU A 414 -4.54 8.31 -12.84
C GLU A 414 -3.50 8.27 -11.73
N LYS A 415 -3.37 9.37 -11.00
CA LYS A 415 -2.54 9.46 -9.79
C LYS A 415 -3.40 9.24 -8.54
N PRO A 416 -2.79 8.79 -7.42
CA PRO A 416 -3.52 8.56 -6.18
C PRO A 416 -4.18 9.83 -5.62
N GLU A 417 -5.41 9.68 -5.12
CA GLU A 417 -6.13 10.78 -4.47
C GLU A 417 -5.61 11.08 -3.06
N THR A 418 -4.92 10.12 -2.45
CA THR A 418 -4.48 10.09 -1.05
C THR A 418 -3.17 10.84 -0.77
N SER A 419 -2.59 11.45 -1.79
CA SER A 419 -1.31 12.16 -1.75
C SER A 419 -1.36 13.39 -2.65
N GLU A 420 -0.59 14.41 -2.30
CA GLU A 420 -0.31 15.53 -3.22
C GLU A 420 0.49 15.04 -4.43
N THR A 421 0.31 15.70 -5.56
CA THR A 421 1.02 15.37 -6.80
C THR A 421 1.67 16.61 -7.37
N ASP A 422 2.58 16.45 -8.33
CA ASP A 422 3.34 17.53 -8.97
C ASP A 422 2.72 18.01 -10.31
N GLY A 423 1.51 17.55 -10.63
CA GLY A 423 0.87 17.83 -11.93
C GLY A 423 1.63 17.28 -13.15
N ARG A 424 2.64 16.42 -12.97
CA ARG A 424 3.51 15.92 -14.05
C ARG A 424 3.20 14.48 -14.45
N PHE A 425 3.14 14.19 -15.73
CA PHE A 425 2.90 12.87 -16.28
C PHE A 425 4.01 12.54 -17.28
N SER A 426 4.85 11.59 -16.94
CA SER A 426 5.98 11.17 -17.77
C SER A 426 5.84 9.70 -18.11
N PHE A 427 5.92 9.35 -19.40
CA PHE A 427 5.75 7.98 -19.85
C PHE A 427 6.47 7.72 -21.19
N GLU A 428 7.02 6.53 -21.32
CA GLU A 428 7.50 6.03 -22.59
C GLU A 428 6.34 5.84 -23.57
N LEU A 429 6.58 6.05 -24.88
CA LEU A 429 5.58 5.69 -25.90
C LEU A 429 5.34 4.17 -25.89
N ARG A 430 4.32 3.68 -26.60
CA ARG A 430 4.00 2.26 -26.60
C ARG A 430 4.91 1.46 -27.54
N ASP A 431 5.57 0.42 -27.07
CA ASP A 431 6.54 -0.36 -27.84
C ASP A 431 6.29 -1.88 -27.86
N ASP A 432 5.18 -2.35 -27.31
CA ASP A 432 4.81 -3.75 -27.40
C ASP A 432 4.49 -4.17 -28.85
N LYS A 433 4.70 -5.45 -29.17
CA LYS A 433 4.32 -6.05 -30.46
C LYS A 433 4.86 -5.24 -31.65
N ASP A 434 3.98 -4.67 -32.47
CA ASP A 434 4.28 -3.90 -33.67
C ASP A 434 4.20 -2.38 -33.43
N TRP A 435 4.10 -1.92 -32.18
CA TRP A 435 3.98 -0.50 -31.84
C TRP A 435 5.30 0.26 -31.82
N ALA A 436 6.45 -0.43 -31.68
CA ALA A 436 7.75 0.24 -31.56
C ALA A 436 8.13 1.13 -32.75
N ASP A 437 7.77 0.73 -33.97
CA ASP A 437 8.11 1.45 -35.21
C ASP A 437 7.09 2.55 -35.57
N GLN A 438 6.02 2.70 -34.79
CA GLN A 438 4.98 3.69 -35.07
C GLN A 438 5.54 5.10 -34.90
N GLN A 439 5.29 5.95 -35.89
CA GLN A 439 5.78 7.32 -35.94
C GLN A 439 4.70 8.27 -35.43
N LEU A 440 4.96 8.99 -34.33
CA LEU A 440 3.99 9.90 -33.72
C LEU A 440 3.62 11.03 -34.69
N LEU A 441 2.32 11.21 -34.91
CA LEU A 441 1.71 12.30 -35.66
C LEU A 441 1.20 13.39 -34.73
N ALA A 442 0.38 13.05 -33.73
CA ALA A 442 -0.21 14.05 -32.85
C ALA A 442 -0.49 13.50 -31.45
N LEU A 443 -0.54 14.41 -30.48
CA LEU A 443 -0.99 14.15 -29.11
C LEU A 443 -2.19 15.05 -28.84
N GLU A 444 -3.33 14.44 -28.53
CA GLU A 444 -4.50 15.11 -28.02
C GLU A 444 -4.63 14.85 -26.51
N VAL A 445 -5.05 15.86 -25.75
CA VAL A 445 -5.30 15.75 -24.31
C VAL A 445 -6.69 16.30 -23.99
N GLN A 446 -7.40 15.59 -23.13
CA GLN A 446 -8.67 16.06 -22.58
C GLN A 446 -8.38 17.22 -21.60
N GLY A 447 -8.96 18.38 -21.88
CA GLY A 447 -8.90 19.54 -21.00
C GLY A 447 -9.90 19.46 -19.84
N PRO A 448 -9.95 20.50 -19.00
CA PRO A 448 -10.76 20.53 -17.79
C PRO A 448 -12.26 20.39 -18.07
N GLU A 449 -13.05 20.02 -17.06
CA GLU A 449 -14.51 19.97 -17.18
C GLU A 449 -15.12 21.34 -17.54
N ALA A 450 -16.29 21.33 -18.16
CA ALA A 450 -16.99 22.56 -18.51
C ALA A 450 -17.29 23.39 -17.24
N GLY A 451 -16.80 24.62 -17.19
CA GLY A 451 -16.95 25.52 -16.04
C GLY A 451 -15.78 25.49 -15.05
N ALA A 452 -14.81 24.56 -15.19
CA ALA A 452 -13.57 24.59 -14.44
C ALA A 452 -12.58 25.62 -15.01
N ALA A 453 -11.60 26.01 -14.19
CA ALA A 453 -10.59 26.98 -14.56
C ALA A 453 -9.73 26.46 -15.75
N PRO A 454 -9.27 27.35 -16.66
CA PRO A 454 -8.35 26.95 -17.72
C PRO A 454 -7.05 26.37 -17.13
N GLN A 455 -6.56 25.28 -17.72
CA GLN A 455 -5.34 24.60 -17.25
C GLN A 455 -4.17 24.93 -18.17
N GLN A 456 -3.11 25.53 -17.63
CA GLN A 456 -1.86 25.70 -18.34
C GLN A 456 -1.10 24.37 -18.35
N VAL A 457 -0.58 23.98 -19.51
CA VAL A 457 0.16 22.74 -19.69
C VAL A 457 1.38 22.95 -20.58
N GLU A 458 2.49 22.33 -20.19
CA GLU A 458 3.68 22.16 -21.00
C GLU A 458 3.79 20.69 -21.41
N ALA A 459 4.16 20.40 -22.65
CA ALA A 459 4.48 19.04 -23.07
C ALA A 459 5.75 18.99 -23.89
N LYS A 460 6.58 17.97 -23.64
CA LYS A 460 7.84 17.69 -24.32
C LYS A 460 7.86 16.26 -24.84
N VAL A 461 8.45 16.09 -26.01
CA VAL A 461 8.84 14.80 -26.56
C VAL A 461 10.36 14.77 -26.62
N CYS A 462 10.96 13.73 -26.05
CA CYS A 462 12.40 13.54 -26.04
C CYS A 462 12.75 12.08 -26.33
N LYS A 463 14.04 11.80 -26.50
CA LYS A 463 14.53 10.42 -26.59
C LYS A 463 14.28 9.67 -25.29
N ARG A 464 13.92 8.39 -25.41
CA ARG A 464 13.80 7.49 -24.26
C ARG A 464 15.10 7.36 -23.50
N ASN A 465 14.97 6.97 -22.25
CA ASN A 465 16.08 6.56 -21.42
C ASN A 465 16.75 5.33 -22.04
N VAL A 466 18.08 5.30 -22.02
CA VAL A 466 18.87 4.15 -22.47
C VAL A 466 19.58 3.59 -21.25
N PHE A 467 19.11 2.43 -20.79
CA PHE A 467 19.70 1.74 -19.65
C PHE A 467 20.61 0.61 -20.15
N PRO A 468 21.92 0.65 -19.83
CA PRO A 468 22.84 -0.43 -20.17
C PRO A 468 22.32 -1.78 -19.66
N ASN A 469 22.47 -2.83 -20.48
CA ASN A 469 22.07 -4.22 -20.17
C ASN A 469 20.56 -4.50 -20.07
N VAL A 470 19.68 -3.52 -20.30
CA VAL A 470 18.25 -3.79 -20.47
C VAL A 470 18.03 -4.33 -21.89
N ALA A 471 17.74 -5.62 -22.02
CA ALA A 471 17.45 -6.21 -23.32
C ALA A 471 16.06 -5.76 -23.82
N HIS A 472 16.03 -5.06 -24.95
CA HIS A 472 14.79 -4.75 -25.69
C HIS A 472 14.33 -5.93 -26.58
N GLN A 473 14.66 -7.17 -26.20
CA GLN A 473 14.33 -8.33 -27.04
C GLN A 473 12.85 -8.68 -26.94
N THR A 474 12.16 -8.64 -28.08
CA THR A 474 10.79 -9.16 -28.31
C THR A 474 10.74 -10.71 -28.39
N ALA A 475 11.77 -11.42 -27.92
CA ALA A 475 11.84 -12.86 -28.06
C ALA A 475 11.02 -13.57 -26.96
N GLN A 476 10.07 -14.39 -27.40
CA GLN A 476 9.46 -15.45 -26.60
C GLN A 476 10.57 -16.28 -25.96
N ALA A 477 10.55 -16.38 -24.64
CA ALA A 477 11.28 -17.42 -23.93
C ALA A 477 10.37 -17.94 -22.83
N GLY A 478 10.03 -19.22 -22.94
CA GLY A 478 9.40 -19.95 -21.86
C GLY A 478 10.29 -19.90 -20.62
N LEU A 479 9.69 -19.50 -19.50
CA LEU A 479 10.18 -19.60 -18.13
C LEU A 479 9.01 -19.90 -17.20
#